data_AF-A0A0V1Q440-F1
#
_entry.id   AF-A0A0V1Q440-F1
#
_cell.length_a   1.000
_cell.length_b   1.000
_cell.length_c   1.000
_cell.angle_alpha   90.00
_cell.angle_beta   90.00
_cell.angle_gamma   90.00
#
_symmetry.space_group_name_H-M   'P 1'
#
loop_
_entity.id
_entity.type
_entity.pdbx_description
1 polymer ?
#
loop_
_entity_poly.entity_id
_entity_poly.type
_entity_poly.pdbx_seq_one_letter_code
_entity_poly.pdbx_strand_id
1 'polypeptide(L)'
;MIVNKIASRISLGSRAFAKNNRFIRFNSSNTKDIVIQRYQDKLKERANALGLKDVDELKDKLKDDIEKKKKEFSAVDPLKELEEYERRQALEIQKNNDKTIKVRSPIDKNTPQAPYKVLNSYVDVEKVKDLPLKELEFIWRARFQNTERSMVALLNNLQFASMYANAFKNPSFILPLPKDEDGYEMHFVQWSFVGPKTTHCMLTTVAEYKLHKEYAKPHTTLMFHQDLSETKDVVLMNGQVEKESSLTMDEAQLLVLNVQRFYGGITSAKGNDKKLALLRDFTSGNADFNMDELIAEAASID
;
A
#
# COMPACT_ATOMS: atom_id res chain seq x y z
N MET A 1 19.50 -48.35 -41.01
CA MET A 1 20.57 -47.33 -41.15
C MET A 1 20.62 -46.54 -39.84
N ILE A 2 21.46 -47.01 -38.90
CA ILE A 2 22.15 -46.31 -37.77
C ILE A 2 21.27 -45.39 -36.89
N VAL A 3 20.86 -45.63 -35.63
CA VAL A 3 21.38 -46.23 -34.38
C VAL A 3 22.54 -45.48 -33.67
N ASN A 4 22.23 -45.03 -32.43
CA ASN A 4 23.07 -44.79 -31.24
C ASN A 4 23.56 -43.38 -30.82
N LYS A 5 23.01 -42.95 -29.67
CA LYS A 5 23.63 -42.40 -28.43
C LYS A 5 25.15 -42.22 -28.43
N ILE A 6 25.61 -41.08 -27.89
CA ILE A 6 26.52 -41.00 -26.72
C ILE A 6 26.22 -39.70 -25.95
N ALA A 7 26.12 -39.85 -24.63
CA ALA A 7 26.05 -38.80 -23.63
C ALA A 7 27.41 -38.69 -22.92
N SER A 8 27.83 -37.46 -22.59
CA SER A 8 28.71 -37.17 -21.44
C SER A 8 28.56 -35.67 -21.11
N ARG A 9 27.75 -35.32 -20.11
CA ARG A 9 28.19 -34.95 -18.75
C ARG A 9 29.29 -33.88 -18.72
N ILE A 10 28.89 -32.64 -18.46
CA ILE A 10 29.54 -31.79 -17.47
C ILE A 10 28.43 -31.21 -16.59
N SER A 11 28.44 -31.58 -15.32
CA SER A 11 27.56 -31.02 -14.28
C SER A 11 28.30 -30.02 -13.42
N LEU A 12 27.51 -29.13 -12.82
CA LEU A 12 27.76 -28.36 -11.60
C LEU A 12 28.54 -27.05 -11.74
N GLY A 13 27.75 -25.97 -11.80
CA GLY A 13 28.13 -24.62 -11.41
C GLY A 13 26.88 -23.89 -10.93
N SER A 14 26.54 -24.12 -9.66
CA SER A 14 25.51 -23.41 -8.89
C SER A 14 25.62 -21.89 -9.07
N ARG A 15 24.54 -21.22 -9.50
CA ARG A 15 24.37 -19.78 -9.28
C ARG A 15 23.04 -19.50 -8.61
N ALA A 16 23.18 -18.91 -7.44
CA ALA A 16 22.16 -18.58 -6.48
C ALA A 16 21.05 -17.70 -7.08
N PHE A 17 19.86 -17.90 -6.53
CA PHE A 17 18.72 -17.01 -6.61
C PHE A 17 19.14 -15.56 -6.32
N ALA A 18 19.20 -14.73 -7.36
CA ALA A 18 19.27 -13.30 -7.19
C ALA A 18 17.91 -12.79 -6.72
N LYS A 19 17.86 -12.35 -5.46
CA LYS A 19 16.76 -11.55 -4.89
C LYS A 19 16.48 -10.39 -5.83
N ASN A 20 15.34 -10.42 -6.51
CA ASN A 20 14.91 -9.33 -7.38
C ASN A 20 14.26 -8.23 -6.51
N ASN A 21 15.08 -7.53 -5.71
CA ASN A 21 14.72 -6.21 -5.23
C ASN A 21 14.74 -5.29 -6.46
N ARG A 22 13.60 -5.13 -7.13
CA ARG A 22 13.41 -4.02 -8.07
C ARG A 22 13.33 -2.73 -7.27
N PHE A 23 14.49 -2.21 -6.89
CA PHE A 23 14.63 -0.77 -6.76
C PHE A 23 14.23 -0.17 -8.10
N ILE A 24 13.22 0.71 -8.10
CA ILE A 24 12.94 1.60 -9.21
C ILE A 24 14.22 2.41 -9.41
N ARG A 25 15.08 1.98 -10.33
CA ARG A 25 16.17 2.81 -10.84
C ARG A 25 15.50 3.82 -11.74
N PHE A 26 15.20 5.00 -11.22
CA PHE A 26 15.06 6.18 -12.06
C PHE A 26 16.36 6.28 -12.87
N ASN A 27 16.29 6.00 -14.18
CA ASN A 27 17.38 6.31 -15.11
C ASN A 27 17.49 7.84 -15.19
N SER A 28 18.19 8.40 -14.21
CA SER A 28 18.33 9.82 -13.93
C SER A 28 19.53 10.45 -14.66
N SER A 29 20.23 9.75 -15.55
CA SER A 29 21.42 10.28 -16.23
C SER A 29 21.05 11.29 -17.32
N ASN A 30 20.27 10.89 -18.33
CA ASN A 30 20.00 11.75 -19.50
C ASN A 30 19.22 13.04 -19.17
N THR A 31 18.30 13.02 -18.21
CA THR A 31 17.55 14.23 -17.81
C THR A 31 18.37 15.20 -16.99
N LYS A 32 19.31 14.70 -16.16
CA LYS A 32 20.27 15.56 -15.44
C LYS A 32 21.17 16.28 -16.42
N ASP A 33 21.68 15.61 -17.45
CA ASP A 33 22.62 16.20 -18.40
C ASP A 33 22.00 17.34 -19.21
N ILE A 34 20.76 17.17 -19.69
CA ILE A 34 20.01 18.23 -20.40
C ILE A 34 19.76 19.44 -19.50
N VAL A 35 19.37 19.18 -18.24
CA VAL A 35 19.09 20.25 -17.27
C VAL A 35 20.38 20.99 -16.92
N ILE A 36 21.49 20.28 -16.68
CA ILE A 36 22.81 20.86 -16.39
C ILE A 36 23.28 21.75 -17.53
N GLN A 37 23.14 21.32 -18.80
CA GLN A 37 23.51 22.14 -19.95
C GLN A 37 22.73 23.46 -20.01
N ARG A 38 21.40 23.41 -19.80
CA ARG A 38 20.58 24.63 -19.75
C ARG A 38 21.00 25.60 -18.65
N TYR A 39 21.46 25.09 -17.50
CA TYR A 39 21.99 25.94 -16.43
C TYR A 39 23.36 26.53 -16.79
N GLN A 40 24.23 25.77 -17.45
CA GLN A 40 25.53 26.26 -17.92
C GLN A 40 25.35 27.41 -18.94
N ASP A 41 24.41 27.28 -19.87
CA ASP A 41 24.14 28.31 -20.88
C ASP A 41 23.65 29.61 -20.23
N LYS A 42 22.75 29.51 -19.25
CA LYS A 42 22.25 30.68 -18.49
C LYS A 42 23.35 31.38 -17.68
N LEU A 43 24.30 30.62 -17.13
CA LEU A 43 25.44 31.20 -16.41
C LEU A 43 26.38 31.94 -17.36
N LYS A 44 26.61 31.41 -18.57
CA LYS A 44 27.38 32.09 -19.62
C LYS A 44 26.68 33.36 -20.12
N GLU A 45 25.38 33.29 -20.37
CA GLU A 45 24.58 34.45 -20.76
C GLU A 45 24.66 35.57 -19.72
N ARG A 46 24.59 35.20 -18.43
CA ARG A 46 24.70 36.16 -17.31
C ARG A 46 26.12 36.69 -17.13
N ALA A 47 27.15 35.89 -17.36
CA ALA A 47 28.54 36.34 -17.36
C ALA A 47 28.77 37.37 -18.48
N ASN A 48 28.29 37.07 -19.70
CA ASN A 48 28.37 37.95 -20.87
C ASN A 48 27.61 39.27 -20.65
N ALA A 49 26.40 39.22 -20.08
CA ALA A 49 25.59 40.41 -19.78
C ALA A 49 26.27 41.35 -18.76
N LEU A 50 27.10 40.80 -17.87
CA LEU A 50 27.88 41.55 -16.88
C LEU A 50 29.29 41.93 -17.37
N GLY A 51 29.60 41.62 -18.64
CA GLY A 51 30.90 41.93 -19.28
C GLY A 51 32.07 41.10 -18.76
N LEU A 52 31.82 39.92 -18.19
CA LEU A 52 32.83 39.03 -17.63
C LEU A 52 33.28 37.98 -18.66
N LYS A 53 34.54 37.54 -18.58
CA LYS A 53 35.13 36.67 -19.60
C LYS A 53 34.74 35.21 -19.46
N ASP A 54 34.45 34.76 -18.24
CA ASP A 54 34.06 33.38 -17.97
C ASP A 54 33.16 33.25 -16.73
N VAL A 55 32.53 32.10 -16.58
CA VAL A 55 31.66 31.74 -15.45
C VAL A 55 32.43 31.75 -14.12
N ASP A 56 33.74 31.52 -14.14
CA ASP A 56 34.59 31.59 -12.94
C ASP A 56 34.73 33.02 -12.41
N GLU A 57 34.91 34.02 -13.28
CA GLU A 57 34.91 35.44 -12.87
C GLU A 57 33.54 35.89 -12.35
N LEU A 58 32.45 35.35 -12.91
CA LEU A 58 31.09 35.58 -12.40
C LEU A 58 30.91 35.02 -10.99
N LYS A 59 31.46 33.84 -10.73
CA LYS A 59 31.41 33.18 -9.41
C LYS A 59 32.22 33.96 -8.37
N ASP A 60 33.39 34.46 -8.75
CA ASP A 60 34.23 35.25 -7.86
C ASP A 60 33.59 36.61 -7.54
N LYS A 61 33.00 37.28 -8.53
CA LYS A 61 32.30 38.56 -8.33
C LYS A 61 31.04 38.44 -7.46
N LEU A 62 30.33 37.31 -7.56
CA LEU A 62 29.10 37.05 -6.81
C LEU A 62 29.34 36.23 -5.53
N LYS A 63 30.59 35.96 -5.16
CA LYS A 63 30.92 35.08 -4.04
C LYS A 63 30.28 35.53 -2.73
N ASP A 64 30.37 36.82 -2.42
CA ASP A 64 29.80 37.39 -1.19
C ASP A 64 28.26 37.34 -1.19
N ASP A 65 27.63 37.62 -2.34
CA ASP A 65 26.18 37.51 -2.52
C ASP A 65 25.70 36.05 -2.42
N ILE A 66 26.47 35.10 -2.95
CA ILE A 66 26.20 33.67 -2.85
C ILE A 66 26.32 33.22 -1.41
N GLU A 67 27.34 33.65 -0.66
CA GLU A 67 27.50 33.32 0.76
C GLU A 67 26.38 33.92 1.61
N LYS A 68 25.98 35.17 1.34
CA LYS A 68 24.86 35.83 2.00
C LYS A 68 23.55 35.09 1.74
N LYS A 69 23.22 34.81 0.48
CA LYS A 69 22.02 34.05 0.13
C LYS A 69 22.05 32.62 0.64
N LYS A 70 23.21 31.95 0.65
CA LYS A 70 23.34 30.61 1.24
C LYS A 70 23.03 30.63 2.73
N LYS A 71 23.48 31.65 3.47
CA LYS A 71 23.12 31.83 4.89
C LYS A 71 21.63 32.11 5.07
N GLU A 72 21.03 32.96 4.23
CA GLU A 72 19.59 33.25 4.24
C GLU A 72 18.74 31.99 3.96
N PHE A 73 19.07 31.23 2.90
CA PHE A 73 18.34 30.01 2.53
C PHE A 73 18.62 28.84 3.46
N SER A 74 19.77 28.79 4.14
CA SER A 74 20.03 27.77 5.16
C SER A 74 19.36 28.09 6.50
N ALA A 75 18.93 29.34 6.71
CA ALA A 75 18.21 29.76 7.92
C ALA A 75 16.72 29.42 7.86
N VAL A 76 16.16 29.27 6.66
CA VAL A 76 14.77 28.84 6.45
C VAL A 76 14.78 27.33 6.29
N ASP A 77 14.33 26.61 7.31
CA ASP A 77 14.08 25.18 7.20
C ASP A 77 12.82 24.96 6.35
N PRO A 78 12.93 24.41 5.12
CA PRO A 78 11.77 24.18 4.24
C PRO A 78 10.77 23.20 4.84
N LEU A 79 11.20 22.36 5.79
CA LEU A 79 10.33 21.39 6.46
C LEU A 79 9.48 22.04 7.55
N LYS A 80 9.90 23.18 8.10
CA LYS A 80 9.19 23.82 9.21
C LYS A 80 7.81 24.33 8.79
N GLU A 81 7.68 24.85 7.57
CA GLU A 81 6.38 25.27 7.02
C GLU A 81 5.45 24.08 6.80
N LEU A 82 5.99 22.95 6.32
CA LEU A 82 5.24 21.70 6.17
C LEU A 82 4.81 21.15 7.54
N GLU A 83 5.70 21.14 8.53
CA GLU A 83 5.39 20.72 9.90
C GLU A 83 4.31 21.60 10.54
N GLU A 84 4.37 22.92 10.35
CA GLU A 84 3.36 23.87 10.85
C GLU A 84 2.02 23.70 10.14
N TYR A 85 2.02 23.38 8.85
CA TYR A 85 0.81 23.03 8.09
C TYR A 85 0.17 21.72 8.59
N GLU A 86 0.97 20.66 8.75
CA GLU A 86 0.50 19.37 9.26
C GLU A 86 -0.05 19.50 10.69
N ARG A 87 0.62 20.29 11.54
CA ARG A 87 0.20 20.54 12.92
C ARG A 87 -1.12 21.32 12.99
N ARG A 88 -1.34 22.29 12.09
CA ARG A 88 -2.63 22.99 11.96
C ARG A 88 -3.75 22.05 11.54
N GLN A 89 -3.53 21.21 10.51
CA GLN A 89 -4.52 20.20 10.11
C GLN A 89 -4.86 19.24 11.25
N ALA A 90 -3.84 18.76 11.99
CA ALA A 90 -4.05 17.87 13.13
C ALA A 90 -4.94 18.50 14.22
N LEU A 91 -4.75 19.78 14.51
CA LEU A 91 -5.56 20.52 15.49
C LEU A 91 -6.99 20.75 15.01
N GLU A 92 -7.21 21.00 13.72
CA GLU A 92 -8.55 21.14 13.14
C GLU A 92 -9.32 19.81 13.17
N ILE A 93 -8.66 18.69 12.86
CA ILE A 93 -9.25 17.35 12.95
C ILE A 93 -9.65 17.05 14.41
N GLN A 94 -8.80 17.37 15.39
CA GLN A 94 -9.13 17.17 16.80
C GLN A 94 -10.32 18.02 17.28
N LYS A 95 -10.48 19.24 16.78
CA LYS A 95 -11.61 20.13 17.13
C LYS A 95 -12.93 19.69 16.49
N ASN A 96 -12.90 19.08 15.31
CA ASN A 96 -14.09 18.62 14.59
C ASN A 96 -14.58 17.22 15.01
N ASN A 97 -13.90 16.56 15.94
CA ASN A 97 -14.25 15.20 16.44
C ASN A 97 -15.59 15.11 17.20
N ASP A 98 -16.34 16.20 17.33
CA ASP A 98 -17.57 16.21 18.14
C ASP A 98 -18.79 15.60 17.42
N LYS A 99 -18.70 15.21 16.14
CA LYS A 99 -19.90 14.67 15.43
C LYS A 99 -19.77 13.43 14.54
N THR A 100 -18.61 13.01 14.02
CA THR A 100 -18.62 11.87 13.04
C THR A 100 -17.45 10.90 13.04
N ILE A 101 -16.21 11.27 13.42
CA ILE A 101 -15.03 10.38 13.32
C ILE A 101 -14.34 10.25 14.70
N LYS A 102 -14.31 9.05 15.27
CA LYS A 102 -13.56 8.77 16.51
C LYS A 102 -12.13 8.36 16.18
N VAL A 103 -11.18 9.29 16.31
CA VAL A 103 -9.75 9.02 16.07
C VAL A 103 -9.16 8.26 17.27
N ARG A 104 -8.62 7.06 17.02
CA ARG A 104 -8.02 6.21 18.08
C ARG A 104 -6.56 6.58 18.37
N SER A 105 -6.12 6.32 19.60
CA SER A 105 -4.74 6.57 20.04
C SER A 105 -3.70 5.78 19.23
N PRO A 106 -2.51 6.37 18.96
CA PRO A 106 -1.48 5.73 18.16
C PRO A 106 -0.90 4.48 18.85
N ILE A 107 -0.19 3.66 18.08
CA ILE A 107 0.65 2.58 18.62
C ILE A 107 1.84 3.21 19.34
N ASP A 108 2.11 2.77 20.58
CA ASP A 108 3.32 3.19 21.30
C ASP A 108 4.55 2.64 20.58
N LYS A 109 5.51 3.52 20.26
CA LYS A 109 6.77 3.18 19.58
C LYS A 109 7.58 2.11 20.30
N ASN A 110 7.42 2.00 21.63
CA ASN A 110 8.13 1.04 22.46
C ASN A 110 7.41 -0.30 22.57
N THR A 111 6.26 -0.48 21.93
CA THR A 111 5.52 -1.74 21.97
C THR A 111 6.34 -2.84 21.26
N PRO A 112 6.68 -3.95 21.93
CA PRO A 112 7.41 -5.05 21.29
C PRO A 112 6.62 -5.62 20.10
N GLN A 113 7.28 -5.78 18.96
CA GLN A 113 6.65 -6.32 17.76
C GLN A 113 6.53 -7.85 17.90
N ALA A 114 5.34 -8.33 18.24
CA ALA A 114 5.07 -9.76 18.31
C ALA A 114 5.14 -10.41 16.92
N PRO A 115 5.53 -11.70 16.83
CA PRO A 115 5.43 -12.45 15.58
C PRO A 115 3.98 -12.47 15.09
N TYR A 116 3.78 -12.34 13.79
CA TYR A 116 2.44 -12.43 13.21
C TYR A 116 1.87 -13.86 13.39
N LYS A 117 0.55 -13.95 13.54
CA LYS A 117 -0.14 -15.24 13.67
C LYS A 117 -0.22 -15.90 12.30
N VAL A 118 0.10 -17.20 12.26
CA VAL A 118 -0.03 -18.06 11.07
C VAL A 118 -1.26 -18.97 11.22
N LEU A 119 -1.61 -19.73 10.18
CA LEU A 119 -2.76 -20.64 10.26
C LEU A 119 -2.69 -21.59 11.45
N ASN A 120 -1.49 -22.12 11.73
CA ASN A 120 -1.25 -23.04 12.85
C ASN A 120 -1.51 -22.42 14.24
N SER A 121 -1.58 -21.09 14.35
CA SER A 121 -1.98 -20.40 15.58
C SER A 121 -3.50 -20.44 15.83
N TYR A 122 -4.29 -20.80 14.81
CA TYR A 122 -5.75 -20.83 14.87
C TYR A 122 -6.31 -22.25 14.80
N VAL A 123 -5.75 -23.07 13.91
CA VAL A 123 -6.14 -24.47 13.71
C VAL A 123 -4.89 -25.31 13.44
N ASP A 124 -4.85 -26.52 13.98
CA ASP A 124 -3.73 -27.45 13.76
C ASP A 124 -3.72 -27.93 12.30
N VAL A 125 -2.75 -27.44 11.52
CA VAL A 125 -2.70 -27.66 10.05
C VAL A 125 -2.59 -29.14 9.72
N GLU A 126 -1.80 -29.89 10.50
CA GLU A 126 -1.59 -31.33 10.26
C GLU A 126 -2.86 -32.14 10.47
N LYS A 127 -3.74 -31.72 11.38
CA LYS A 127 -5.02 -32.40 11.62
C LYS A 127 -6.08 -32.07 10.57
N VAL A 128 -6.05 -30.86 10.02
CA VAL A 128 -7.07 -30.42 9.06
C VAL A 128 -6.69 -30.67 7.60
N LYS A 129 -5.41 -31.00 7.31
CA LYS A 129 -4.91 -31.19 5.93
C LYS A 129 -5.54 -32.34 5.17
N ASP A 130 -6.15 -33.31 5.86
CA ASP A 130 -6.81 -34.48 5.25
C ASP A 130 -8.35 -34.45 5.34
N LEU A 131 -8.92 -33.48 6.08
CA LEU A 131 -10.37 -33.36 6.24
C LEU A 131 -11.09 -32.93 4.94
N PRO A 132 -12.34 -33.36 4.70
CA PRO A 132 -13.19 -32.79 3.65
C PRO A 132 -13.37 -31.28 3.79
N LEU A 133 -13.55 -30.58 2.66
CA LEU A 133 -13.69 -29.12 2.63
C LEU A 133 -14.82 -28.59 3.53
N LYS A 134 -15.95 -29.29 3.59
CA LYS A 134 -17.09 -28.92 4.44
C LYS A 134 -16.75 -28.98 5.94
N GLU A 135 -15.98 -29.98 6.35
CA GLU A 135 -15.55 -30.13 7.75
C GLU A 135 -14.52 -29.06 8.10
N LEU A 136 -13.58 -28.78 7.19
CA LEU A 136 -12.64 -27.68 7.35
C LEU A 136 -13.36 -26.33 7.49
N GLU A 137 -14.35 -26.06 6.63
CA GLU A 137 -15.17 -24.85 6.70
C GLU A 137 -15.88 -24.74 8.05
N PHE A 138 -16.49 -25.83 8.52
CA PHE A 138 -17.17 -25.86 9.81
C PHE A 138 -16.22 -25.54 10.96
N ILE A 139 -15.04 -26.17 10.99
CA ILE A 139 -14.01 -25.92 12.01
C ILE A 139 -13.55 -24.45 11.95
N TRP A 140 -13.31 -23.93 10.76
CA TRP A 140 -12.85 -22.56 10.57
C TRP A 140 -13.88 -21.54 11.06
N ARG A 141 -15.16 -21.71 10.72
CA ARG A 141 -16.24 -20.85 11.22
C ARG A 141 -16.42 -20.98 12.74
N ALA A 142 -16.43 -22.20 13.27
CA ALA A 142 -16.58 -22.48 14.69
C ALA A 142 -15.45 -21.85 15.53
N ARG A 143 -14.23 -21.74 14.97
CA ARG A 143 -13.08 -21.10 15.63
C ARG A 143 -13.33 -19.64 16.02
N PHE A 144 -14.12 -18.91 15.24
CA PHE A 144 -14.37 -17.49 15.42
C PHE A 144 -15.81 -17.15 15.84
N GLN A 145 -16.70 -18.14 15.99
CA GLN A 145 -18.12 -17.92 16.31
C GLN A 145 -18.36 -17.08 17.57
N ASN A 146 -17.48 -17.19 18.57
CA ASN A 146 -17.54 -16.44 19.83
C ASN A 146 -16.59 -15.24 19.86
N THR A 147 -15.96 -14.91 18.72
CA THR A 147 -15.08 -13.76 18.59
C THR A 147 -15.90 -12.58 18.09
N GLU A 148 -16.18 -11.64 18.97
CA GLU A 148 -16.88 -10.40 18.62
C GLU A 148 -16.15 -9.65 17.51
N ARG A 149 -16.93 -9.02 16.63
CA ARG A 149 -16.41 -8.19 15.53
C ARG A 149 -15.41 -8.90 14.61
N SER A 150 -15.56 -10.21 14.46
CA SER A 150 -14.74 -11.02 13.55
C SER A 150 -15.43 -11.24 12.20
N MET A 151 -14.62 -11.48 11.17
CA MET A 151 -15.06 -11.87 9.83
C MET A 151 -14.32 -13.13 9.42
N VAL A 152 -14.98 -14.02 8.69
CA VAL A 152 -14.42 -15.31 8.28
C VAL A 152 -14.86 -15.61 6.86
N ALA A 153 -13.92 -16.03 6.02
CA ALA A 153 -14.24 -16.48 4.67
C ALA A 153 -13.30 -17.59 4.19
N LEU A 154 -13.73 -18.26 3.13
CA LEU A 154 -12.95 -19.21 2.35
C LEU A 154 -12.91 -18.68 0.92
N LEU A 155 -11.72 -18.65 0.32
CA LEU A 155 -11.52 -18.32 -1.09
C LEU A 155 -10.87 -19.52 -1.77
N ASN A 156 -11.20 -19.78 -3.03
CA ASN A 156 -10.40 -20.72 -3.82
C ASN A 156 -9.10 -20.06 -4.29
N ASN A 157 -8.17 -20.86 -4.82
CA ASN A 157 -6.87 -20.36 -5.23
C ASN A 157 -7.00 -19.38 -6.40
N LEU A 158 -7.93 -19.59 -7.33
CA LEU A 158 -8.17 -18.67 -8.46
C LEU A 158 -8.59 -17.27 -7.98
N GLN A 159 -9.57 -17.20 -7.08
CA GLN A 159 -10.08 -15.96 -6.49
C GLN A 159 -8.96 -15.21 -5.76
N PHE A 160 -8.20 -15.92 -4.93
CA PHE A 160 -7.12 -15.31 -4.17
C PHE A 160 -5.93 -14.93 -5.04
N ALA A 161 -5.55 -15.73 -6.04
CA ALA A 161 -4.41 -15.45 -6.92
C ALA A 161 -4.59 -14.16 -7.73
N SER A 162 -5.80 -13.91 -8.25
CA SER A 162 -6.13 -12.64 -8.92
C SER A 162 -5.94 -11.46 -7.97
N MET A 163 -6.56 -11.55 -6.79
CA MET A 163 -6.46 -10.53 -5.73
C MET A 163 -5.03 -10.29 -5.29
N TYR A 164 -4.26 -11.35 -5.07
CA TYR A 164 -2.86 -11.31 -4.66
C TYR A 164 -1.98 -10.63 -5.71
N ALA A 165 -2.13 -11.00 -6.98
CA ALA A 165 -1.33 -10.41 -8.06
C ALA A 165 -1.58 -8.91 -8.21
N ASN A 166 -2.84 -8.47 -8.04
CA ASN A 166 -3.19 -7.06 -8.07
C ASN A 166 -2.71 -6.33 -6.79
N ALA A 167 -2.86 -6.94 -5.62
CA ALA A 167 -2.36 -6.41 -4.35
C ALA A 167 -0.84 -6.26 -4.33
N PHE A 168 -0.13 -7.20 -4.93
CA PHE A 168 1.33 -7.16 -4.99
C PHE A 168 1.84 -6.01 -5.85
N LYS A 169 1.13 -5.71 -6.95
CA LYS A 169 1.46 -4.57 -7.84
C LYS A 169 0.98 -3.24 -7.28
N ASN A 170 -0.10 -3.24 -6.52
CA ASN A 170 -0.81 -2.07 -6.02
C ASN A 170 -1.03 -2.19 -4.51
N PRO A 171 0.04 -2.18 -3.69
CA PRO A 171 -0.08 -2.54 -2.26
C PRO A 171 -0.81 -1.50 -1.41
N SER A 172 -1.16 -0.35 -1.97
CA SER A 172 -1.83 0.73 -1.26
C SER A 172 -2.95 1.31 -2.11
N PHE A 173 -4.08 1.59 -1.48
CA PHE A 173 -5.24 2.19 -2.13
C PHE A 173 -6.08 2.99 -1.15
N ILE A 174 -7.11 3.67 -1.66
CA ILE A 174 -8.12 4.34 -0.85
C ILE A 174 -9.49 3.83 -1.22
N LEU A 175 -10.36 3.67 -0.23
CA LEU A 175 -11.75 3.26 -0.43
C LEU A 175 -12.69 4.25 0.27
N PRO A 176 -13.74 4.71 -0.40
CA PRO A 176 -14.79 5.49 0.23
C PRO A 176 -15.78 4.56 0.94
N LEU A 177 -16.18 4.96 2.15
CA LEU A 177 -17.29 4.37 2.89
C LEU A 177 -18.41 5.42 2.99
N PRO A 178 -19.61 5.16 2.46
CA PRO A 178 -20.73 6.09 2.63
C PRO A 178 -21.11 6.23 4.11
N LYS A 179 -21.38 7.45 4.52
CA LYS A 179 -21.95 7.84 5.82
C LYS A 179 -23.30 8.52 5.56
N ASP A 180 -23.99 8.91 6.63
CA ASP A 180 -25.26 9.64 6.54
C ASP A 180 -25.11 10.97 5.78
N GLU A 181 -26.25 11.54 5.32
CA GLU A 181 -26.39 12.83 4.60
C GLU A 181 -25.24 13.16 3.62
N ASP A 182 -24.97 12.25 2.67
CA ASP A 182 -24.05 12.39 1.52
C ASP A 182 -22.54 12.52 1.84
N GLY A 183 -22.14 12.18 3.07
CA GLY A 183 -20.72 12.12 3.45
C GLY A 183 -20.03 10.83 3.03
N TYR A 184 -18.75 10.90 2.66
CA TYR A 184 -17.89 9.73 2.52
C TYR A 184 -16.72 9.80 3.48
N GLU A 185 -16.50 8.71 4.22
CA GLU A 185 -15.29 8.52 5.00
C GLU A 185 -14.26 7.75 4.18
N MET A 186 -13.04 8.28 4.09
CA MET A 186 -11.97 7.68 3.31
C MET A 186 -11.14 6.74 4.16
N HIS A 187 -10.95 5.51 3.67
CA HIS A 187 -10.14 4.49 4.31
C HIS A 187 -8.94 4.13 3.45
N PHE A 188 -7.76 4.19 4.04
CA PHE A 188 -6.52 3.74 3.45
C PHE A 188 -6.41 2.21 3.57
N VAL A 189 -6.21 1.54 2.44
CA VAL A 189 -5.99 0.11 2.33
C VAL A 189 -4.51 -0.15 2.16
N GLN A 190 -3.94 -1.04 2.96
CA GLN A 190 -2.54 -1.43 2.87
C GLN A 190 -2.39 -2.95 2.91
N TRP A 191 -1.77 -3.50 1.87
CA TRP A 191 -1.39 -4.91 1.79
C TRP A 191 0.02 -5.13 2.31
N SER A 192 0.21 -6.20 3.08
CA SER A 192 1.51 -6.60 3.63
C SER A 192 1.74 -8.09 3.44
N PHE A 193 2.87 -8.43 2.82
CA PHE A 193 3.29 -9.79 2.49
C PHE A 193 4.25 -10.30 3.56
N VAL A 194 3.71 -10.51 4.77
CA VAL A 194 4.49 -10.77 6.00
C VAL A 194 5.20 -12.13 6.02
N GLY A 195 4.74 -13.09 5.23
CA GLY A 195 5.28 -14.44 5.20
C GLY A 195 5.01 -15.16 3.88
N PRO A 196 5.59 -16.35 3.71
CA PRO A 196 5.45 -17.13 2.47
C PRO A 196 4.03 -17.65 2.25
N LYS A 197 3.25 -17.83 3.33
CA LYS A 197 1.89 -18.40 3.32
C LYS A 197 0.86 -17.51 4.02
N THR A 198 1.24 -16.28 4.38
CA THR A 198 0.37 -15.35 5.11
C THR A 198 0.47 -13.96 4.52
N THR A 199 -0.68 -13.39 4.18
CA THR A 199 -0.80 -12.04 3.64
C THR A 199 -1.82 -11.26 4.46
N HIS A 200 -1.48 -10.02 4.80
CA HIS A 200 -2.36 -9.13 5.55
C HIS A 200 -2.92 -8.04 4.65
N CYS A 201 -4.17 -7.64 4.92
CA CYS A 201 -4.78 -6.42 4.39
C CYS A 201 -5.28 -5.60 5.57
N MET A 202 -4.80 -4.37 5.70
CA MET A 202 -5.11 -3.47 6.81
C MET A 202 -5.87 -2.27 6.28
N LEU A 203 -6.92 -1.88 6.99
CA LEU A 203 -7.69 -0.69 6.69
C LEU A 203 -7.60 0.29 7.86
N THR A 204 -7.30 1.54 7.54
CA THR A 204 -7.13 2.63 8.49
C THR A 204 -7.88 3.85 7.98
N THR A 205 -8.53 4.64 8.84
CA THR A 205 -9.17 5.88 8.36
C THR A 205 -8.09 6.86 7.92
N VAL A 206 -8.34 7.63 6.85
CA VAL A 206 -7.37 8.64 6.38
C VAL A 206 -7.14 9.71 7.47
N ALA A 207 -8.14 10.00 8.29
CA ALA A 207 -8.02 10.90 9.44
C ALA A 207 -7.00 10.38 10.47
N GLU A 208 -7.10 9.11 10.87
CA GLU A 208 -6.13 8.47 11.78
C GLU A 208 -4.73 8.43 11.17
N TYR A 209 -4.64 8.08 9.88
CA TYR A 209 -3.36 8.03 9.19
C TYR A 209 -2.68 9.41 9.08
N LYS A 210 -3.44 10.47 8.81
CA LYS A 210 -2.89 11.84 8.78
C LYS A 210 -2.37 12.26 10.14
N LEU A 211 -3.05 11.88 11.23
CA LEU A 211 -2.67 12.28 12.59
C LEU A 211 -1.50 11.46 13.15
N HIS A 212 -1.44 10.17 12.85
CA HIS A 212 -0.52 9.23 13.49
C HIS A 212 0.50 8.57 12.56
N LYS A 213 0.36 8.75 11.23
CA LYS A 213 1.24 8.23 10.19
C LYS A 213 1.48 6.73 10.38
N GLU A 214 2.74 6.30 10.47
CA GLU A 214 3.15 4.90 10.67
C GLU A 214 2.65 4.27 11.98
N TYR A 215 2.24 5.08 12.96
CA TYR A 215 1.70 4.61 14.24
C TYR A 215 0.16 4.60 14.27
N ALA A 216 -0.50 4.91 13.15
CA ALA A 216 -1.95 4.79 13.05
C ALA A 216 -2.37 3.32 13.16
N LYS A 217 -3.22 3.00 14.12
CA LYS A 217 -3.75 1.65 14.30
C LYS A 217 -4.76 1.36 13.18
N PRO A 218 -4.65 0.25 12.44
CA PRO A 218 -5.73 -0.19 11.56
C PRO A 218 -7.01 -0.42 12.36
N HIS A 219 -8.17 -0.04 11.81
CA HIS A 219 -9.46 -0.41 12.41
C HIS A 219 -9.88 -1.81 12.02
N THR A 220 -9.44 -2.27 10.84
CA THR A 220 -9.76 -3.59 10.33
C THR A 220 -8.49 -4.26 9.85
N THR A 221 -8.22 -5.47 10.31
CA THR A 221 -7.10 -6.30 9.86
C THR A 221 -7.63 -7.61 9.34
N LEU A 222 -7.32 -7.93 8.08
CA LEU A 222 -7.59 -9.21 7.43
C LEU A 222 -6.30 -10.00 7.29
N MET A 223 -6.39 -11.31 7.48
CA MET A 223 -5.30 -12.26 7.31
C MET A 223 -5.75 -13.35 6.34
N PHE A 224 -4.96 -13.61 5.31
CA PHE A 224 -5.18 -14.63 4.31
C PHE A 224 -4.12 -15.72 4.44
N HIS A 225 -4.55 -16.92 4.82
CA HIS A 225 -3.70 -18.09 5.04
C HIS A 225 -3.73 -19.02 3.83
N GLN A 226 -2.58 -19.22 3.22
CA GLN A 226 -2.41 -19.95 1.95
C GLN A 226 -1.88 -21.37 2.17
N ASP A 227 -1.77 -21.83 3.41
CA ASP A 227 -1.17 -23.12 3.78
C ASP A 227 -1.80 -24.33 3.09
N LEU A 228 -3.11 -24.26 2.82
CA LEU A 228 -3.90 -25.33 2.19
C LEU A 228 -4.22 -25.06 0.71
N SER A 229 -3.65 -24.00 0.12
CA SER A 229 -3.95 -23.60 -1.27
C SER A 229 -3.53 -24.64 -2.30
N GLU A 230 -2.35 -25.24 -2.13
CA GLU A 230 -1.79 -26.24 -3.06
C GLU A 230 -2.48 -27.61 -2.94
N THR A 231 -2.92 -27.99 -1.74
CA THR A 231 -3.45 -29.33 -1.46
C THR A 231 -4.97 -29.41 -1.55
N LYS A 232 -5.66 -28.30 -1.25
CA LYS A 232 -7.13 -28.24 -1.14
C LYS A 232 -7.80 -27.15 -1.96
N ASP A 233 -7.03 -26.38 -2.74
CA ASP A 233 -7.57 -25.24 -3.49
C ASP A 233 -8.34 -24.25 -2.58
N VAL A 234 -7.83 -24.02 -1.37
CA VAL A 234 -8.48 -23.14 -0.39
C VAL A 234 -7.50 -22.21 0.32
N VAL A 235 -7.91 -20.95 0.41
CA VAL A 235 -7.29 -19.89 1.22
C VAL A 235 -8.28 -19.51 2.31
N LEU A 236 -7.83 -19.60 3.56
CA LEU A 236 -8.65 -19.27 4.73
C LEU A 236 -8.43 -17.81 5.10
N MET A 237 -9.51 -17.06 5.25
CA MET A 237 -9.47 -15.67 5.67
C MET A 237 -10.10 -15.51 7.05
N ASN A 238 -9.41 -14.76 7.92
CA ASN A 238 -10.00 -14.18 9.12
C ASN A 238 -9.75 -12.68 9.16
N GLY A 239 -10.74 -11.95 9.65
CA GLY A 239 -10.69 -10.51 9.85
C GLY A 239 -11.10 -10.15 11.27
N GLN A 240 -10.54 -9.05 11.79
CA GLN A 240 -10.94 -8.46 13.06
C GLN A 240 -11.16 -6.97 12.87
N VAL A 241 -12.25 -6.46 13.45
CA VAL A 241 -12.47 -5.02 13.61
C VAL A 241 -12.20 -4.64 15.05
N GLU A 242 -11.42 -3.57 15.25
CA GLU A 242 -11.05 -3.07 16.57
C GLU A 242 -12.28 -2.56 17.34
N LYS A 243 -12.38 -2.91 18.63
CA LYS A 243 -13.53 -2.56 19.46
C LYS A 243 -13.76 -1.06 19.57
N GLU A 244 -12.68 -0.29 19.60
CA GLU A 244 -12.68 1.17 19.67
C GLU A 244 -13.04 1.85 18.34
N SER A 245 -13.10 1.10 17.24
CA SER A 245 -13.48 1.66 15.94
C SER A 245 -14.96 2.08 15.95
N SER A 246 -15.23 3.25 15.36
CA SER A 246 -16.58 3.76 15.10
C SER A 246 -17.33 2.99 14.02
N LEU A 247 -16.66 2.10 13.26
CA LEU A 247 -17.31 1.33 12.21
C LEU A 247 -18.31 0.33 12.78
N THR A 248 -19.44 0.16 12.10
CA THR A 248 -20.30 -1.01 12.32
C THR A 248 -19.70 -2.24 11.62
N MET A 249 -20.24 -3.42 11.92
CA MET A 249 -19.80 -4.63 11.22
C MET A 249 -20.19 -4.64 9.75
N ASP A 250 -21.36 -4.08 9.41
CA ASP A 250 -21.84 -4.02 8.03
C ASP A 250 -20.97 -3.07 7.19
N GLU A 251 -20.57 -1.94 7.76
CA GLU A 251 -19.62 -1.01 7.14
C GLU A 251 -18.24 -1.67 6.90
N ALA A 252 -17.74 -2.40 7.90
CA ALA A 252 -16.49 -3.13 7.76
C ALA A 252 -16.58 -4.21 6.68
N GLN A 253 -17.70 -4.95 6.61
CA GLN A 253 -17.94 -5.94 5.56
C GLN A 253 -18.04 -5.30 4.18
N LEU A 254 -18.69 -4.13 4.06
CA LEU A 254 -18.76 -3.38 2.80
C LEU A 254 -17.38 -2.94 2.33
N LEU A 255 -16.51 -2.47 3.23
CA LEU A 255 -15.13 -2.17 2.90
C LEU A 255 -14.37 -3.41 2.41
N VAL A 256 -14.51 -4.54 3.09
CA VAL A 256 -13.87 -5.81 2.68
C VAL A 256 -14.40 -6.26 1.32
N LEU A 257 -15.69 -6.12 1.05
CA LEU A 257 -16.29 -6.39 -0.25
C LEU A 257 -15.66 -5.49 -1.32
N ASN A 258 -15.51 -4.19 -1.07
CA ASN A 258 -14.88 -3.28 -2.02
C ASN A 258 -13.39 -3.61 -2.22
N VAL A 259 -12.66 -4.06 -1.19
CA VAL A 259 -11.30 -4.62 -1.39
C VAL A 259 -11.36 -5.79 -2.38
N GLN A 260 -12.28 -6.73 -2.23
CA GLN A 260 -12.41 -7.84 -3.18
C GLN A 260 -12.80 -7.37 -4.59
N ARG A 261 -13.67 -6.37 -4.72
CA ARG A 261 -14.11 -5.86 -6.02
C ARG A 261 -13.00 -5.15 -6.79
N PHE A 262 -12.22 -4.32 -6.12
CA PHE A 262 -11.13 -3.58 -6.75
C PHE A 262 -9.88 -4.45 -6.99
N TYR A 263 -9.58 -5.41 -6.10
CA TYR A 263 -8.38 -6.23 -6.22
C TYR A 263 -8.62 -7.59 -6.86
N GLY A 264 -9.71 -8.28 -6.53
CA GLY A 264 -10.00 -9.63 -7.02
C GLY A 264 -10.73 -9.64 -8.38
N GLY A 265 -11.56 -8.63 -8.62
CA GLY A 265 -12.53 -8.61 -9.71
C GLY A 265 -13.72 -9.52 -9.41
N ILE A 266 -14.94 -8.98 -9.52
CA ILE A 266 -16.13 -9.84 -9.59
C ILE A 266 -16.07 -10.60 -10.93
N THR A 267 -16.63 -11.81 -10.95
CA THR A 267 -16.65 -12.82 -12.04
C THR A 267 -17.17 -12.36 -13.41
N SER A 268 -17.37 -11.06 -13.63
CA SER A 268 -17.86 -10.45 -14.87
C SER A 268 -16.80 -9.51 -15.46
N ALA A 269 -16.21 -9.91 -16.59
CA ALA A 269 -15.08 -9.26 -17.24
C ALA A 269 -15.28 -7.79 -17.67
N LYS A 270 -16.50 -7.24 -17.66
CA LYS A 270 -16.77 -5.89 -18.17
C LYS A 270 -16.70 -4.76 -17.12
N GLY A 271 -16.95 -5.05 -15.83
CA GLY A 271 -16.95 -4.04 -14.76
C GLY A 271 -15.61 -3.91 -14.01
N ASN A 272 -14.74 -4.91 -14.13
CA ASN A 272 -13.49 -4.97 -13.37
C ASN A 272 -12.39 -4.05 -13.93
N ASP A 273 -12.37 -3.82 -15.25
CA ASP A 273 -11.28 -3.09 -15.89
C ASP A 273 -11.14 -1.66 -15.38
N LYS A 274 -12.28 -0.96 -15.15
CA LYS A 274 -12.27 0.39 -14.62
C LYS A 274 -11.81 0.47 -13.16
N LYS A 275 -12.26 -0.47 -12.32
CA LYS A 275 -11.80 -0.58 -10.92
C LYS A 275 -10.30 -0.87 -10.84
N LEU A 276 -9.79 -1.75 -11.70
CA LEU A 276 -8.37 -2.02 -11.82
C LEU A 276 -7.56 -0.84 -12.39
N ALA A 277 -8.14 -0.06 -13.30
CA ALA A 277 -7.52 1.17 -13.80
C ALA A 277 -7.34 2.19 -12.67
N LEU A 278 -8.42 2.48 -11.91
CA LEU A 278 -8.37 3.36 -10.74
C LEU A 278 -7.33 2.92 -9.71
N LEU A 279 -7.23 1.61 -9.46
CA LEU A 279 -6.23 1.05 -8.56
C LEU A 279 -4.78 1.32 -9.04
N ARG A 280 -4.53 1.15 -10.35
CA ARG A 280 -3.21 1.40 -10.96
C ARG A 280 -2.88 2.89 -11.02
N ASP A 281 -3.86 3.72 -11.34
CA ASP A 281 -3.72 5.18 -11.40
C ASP A 281 -3.36 5.73 -10.02
N PHE A 282 -4.05 5.28 -8.97
CA PHE A 282 -3.71 5.63 -7.60
C PHE A 282 -2.27 5.20 -7.24
N THR A 283 -1.91 3.94 -7.52
CA THR A 283 -0.59 3.39 -7.16
C THR A 283 0.56 4.10 -7.88
N SER A 284 0.35 4.46 -9.14
CA SER A 284 1.36 5.17 -9.95
C SER A 284 1.44 6.67 -9.65
N GLY A 285 0.49 7.21 -8.89
CA GLY A 285 0.35 8.65 -8.67
C GLY A 285 -0.06 9.39 -9.95
N ASN A 286 -0.87 8.75 -10.78
CA ASN A 286 -1.37 9.34 -12.03
C ASN A 286 -2.20 10.60 -11.70
N ALA A 287 -1.92 11.71 -12.38
CA ALA A 287 -2.64 12.96 -12.22
C ALA A 287 -4.12 12.86 -12.65
N ASP A 288 -4.44 11.89 -13.51
CA ASP A 288 -5.80 11.62 -13.99
C ASP A 288 -6.64 10.81 -13.00
N PHE A 289 -6.07 10.39 -11.85
CA PHE A 289 -6.83 9.70 -10.82
C PHE A 289 -7.98 10.58 -10.30
N ASN A 290 -9.21 10.10 -10.45
CA ASN A 290 -10.41 10.84 -10.09
C ASN A 290 -11.13 10.23 -8.87
N MET A 291 -11.30 11.05 -7.84
CA MET A 291 -11.93 10.69 -6.57
C MET A 291 -13.44 10.46 -6.69
N ASP A 292 -14.13 11.24 -7.53
CA ASP A 292 -15.57 11.10 -7.76
C ASP A 292 -15.88 9.82 -8.54
N GLU A 293 -15.02 9.46 -9.49
CA GLU A 293 -15.12 8.18 -10.20
C GLU A 293 -14.90 6.98 -9.27
N LEU A 294 -13.95 7.08 -8.33
CA LEU A 294 -13.76 6.07 -7.29
C LEU A 294 -15.02 5.88 -6.45
N ILE A 295 -15.66 6.97 -6.02
CA ILE A 295 -16.90 6.92 -5.24
C ILE A 295 -18.01 6.24 -6.06
N ALA A 296 -18.20 6.64 -7.30
CA ALA A 296 -19.20 6.05 -8.18
C ALA A 296 -18.96 4.54 -8.40
N GLU A 297 -17.72 4.13 -8.63
CA GLU A 297 -17.37 2.71 -8.84
C GLU A 297 -17.51 1.86 -7.57
N ALA A 298 -17.24 2.44 -6.40
CA ALA A 298 -17.41 1.78 -5.11
C ALA A 298 -18.89 1.59 -4.75
N ALA A 299 -19.76 2.52 -5.17
CA ALA A 299 -21.20 2.48 -4.93
C ALA A 299 -21.98 1.66 -5.98
N SER A 300 -21.47 1.56 -7.22
CA SER A 300 -22.07 0.70 -8.26
C SER A 300 -22.12 -0.76 -7.78
N ILE A 301 -23.15 -1.52 -8.16
CA ILE A 301 -23.30 -2.96 -7.83
C ILE A 301 -22.89 -3.86 -9.03
N ASP A 302 -22.47 -3.24 -10.15
CA ASP A 302 -22.08 -3.93 -11.38
C ASP A 302 -20.80 -4.79 -11.23
#